data_AF-A0ABD0N5N3-F1
#
_entry.id   AF-A0ABD0N5N3-F1
#
_cell.length_a   1.000
_cell.length_b   1.000
_cell.length_c   1.000
_cell.angle_alpha   90.00
_cell.angle_beta   90.00
_cell.angle_gamma   90.00
#
_symmetry.space_group_name_H-M   'P 1'
#
loop_
_entity.id
_entity.type
_entity.pdbx_description
1 polymer ?
#
loop_
_entity_poly.entity_id
_entity_poly.type
_entity_poly.pdbx_seq_one_letter_code
_entity_poly.pdbx_strand_id
1 'polypeptide(L)'
;MWRKTRSVNSGSSCRGVDPNRNWDAGFGGIKDPCSESYHGPYANSEVEVKNVVDLVTGHGNFKSFISIHAYSQLLMYPYGYQCTDVPD
;
A
#
# COMPACT_ATOMS: atom_id res chain seq x y z
N MET A 1 -17.84 2.91 -6.73
CA MET A 1 -16.75 3.80 -7.20
C MET A 1 -15.45 3.02 -7.06
N TRP A 2 -14.54 3.08 -8.04
CA TRP A 2 -13.33 2.24 -8.07
C TRP A 2 -12.18 2.87 -7.26
N ARG A 3 -11.42 2.06 -6.51
CA ARG A 3 -10.27 2.52 -5.70
C ARG A 3 -8.99 1.66 -5.87
N LYS A 4 -9.13 0.35 -5.99
CA LYS A 4 -8.01 -0.62 -6.04
C LYS A 4 -7.21 -0.57 -7.35
N THR A 5 -6.12 -1.33 -7.44
CA THR A 5 -5.46 -1.65 -8.72
C THR A 5 -6.39 -2.48 -9.63
N ARG A 6 -5.94 -2.89 -10.82
CA ARG A 6 -6.75 -3.73 -11.75
C ARG A 6 -6.22 -5.16 -11.93
N SER A 7 -5.33 -5.60 -11.04
CA SER A 7 -4.73 -6.94 -11.06
C SER A 7 -5.76 -8.07 -10.97
N VAL A 8 -5.39 -9.23 -11.50
CA VAL A 8 -6.17 -10.46 -11.44
C VAL A 8 -5.77 -11.25 -10.20
N ASN A 9 -6.72 -11.50 -9.31
CA ASN A 9 -6.50 -12.30 -8.11
C ASN A 9 -6.74 -13.79 -8.44
N SER A 10 -5.70 -14.63 -8.35
CA SER A 10 -5.81 -16.06 -8.61
C SER A 10 -6.85 -16.72 -7.67
N GLY A 11 -7.74 -17.53 -8.23
CA GLY A 11 -8.81 -18.19 -7.46
C GLY A 11 -9.98 -17.27 -7.05
N SER A 12 -10.02 -16.02 -7.53
CA SER A 12 -11.14 -15.09 -7.27
C SER A 12 -11.62 -14.40 -8.54
N SER A 13 -12.92 -14.11 -8.61
CA SER A 13 -13.51 -13.26 -9.65
C SER A 13 -13.28 -11.77 -9.38
N CYS A 14 -12.95 -11.40 -8.13
CA CYS A 14 -12.72 -10.02 -7.72
C CYS A 14 -11.38 -9.48 -8.23
N ARG A 15 -11.36 -8.19 -8.59
CA ARG A 15 -10.21 -7.52 -9.20
C ARG A 15 -9.54 -6.57 -8.23
N GLY A 16 -8.22 -6.48 -8.35
CA GLY A 16 -7.41 -5.47 -7.69
C GLY A 16 -7.11 -5.73 -6.22
N VAL A 17 -6.05 -5.05 -5.80
CA VAL A 17 -5.52 -4.94 -4.43
C VAL A 17 -5.56 -3.47 -4.02
N ASP A 18 -5.73 -3.17 -2.74
CA ASP A 18 -5.53 -1.79 -2.26
C ASP A 18 -4.04 -1.46 -2.31
N PRO A 19 -3.58 -0.57 -3.21
CA PRO A 19 -2.16 -0.26 -3.33
C PRO A 19 -1.60 0.39 -2.05
N ASN A 20 -2.44 0.97 -1.19
CA ASN A 20 -2.05 1.53 0.11
C ASN A 20 -2.16 0.53 1.28
N ARG A 21 -2.32 -0.77 0.99
CA ARG A 21 -2.19 -1.90 1.93
C ARG A 21 -1.17 -2.94 1.49
N ASN A 22 -0.55 -2.73 0.33
CA ASN A 22 0.34 -3.70 -0.30
C ASN A 22 1.83 -3.43 -0.04
N TRP A 23 2.19 -2.46 0.81
CA TRP A 23 3.59 -2.14 1.10
C TRP A 23 4.18 -3.09 2.15
N ASP A 24 5.51 -3.29 2.10
CA ASP A 24 6.25 -4.09 3.09
C ASP A 24 6.50 -3.32 4.41
N ALA A 25 5.42 -2.89 5.05
CA ALA A 25 5.44 -2.21 6.35
C ALA A 25 4.20 -2.64 7.15
N GLY A 26 4.41 -3.56 8.11
CA GLY A 26 3.29 -4.17 8.84
C GLY A 26 2.32 -4.94 7.91
N PHE A 27 2.84 -5.53 6.83
CA PHE A 27 2.03 -6.19 5.80
C PHE A 27 1.12 -7.27 6.40
N GLY A 28 -0.16 -7.21 6.04
CA GLY A 28 -1.22 -8.06 6.57
C GLY A 28 -2.55 -7.31 6.63
N GLY A 29 -3.55 -7.92 7.26
CA GLY A 29 -4.89 -7.35 7.41
C GLY A 29 -5.97 -8.16 6.68
N ILE A 30 -6.79 -7.49 5.86
CA ILE A 30 -7.91 -8.12 5.16
C ILE A 30 -7.44 -9.00 3.97
N LYS A 31 -7.72 -10.29 4.07
CA LYS A 31 -7.34 -11.33 3.09
C LYS A 31 -8.37 -11.59 1.97
N ASP A 32 -9.59 -11.07 2.11
CA ASP A 32 -10.66 -11.26 1.10
C ASP A 32 -10.37 -10.44 -0.17
N PRO A 33 -10.15 -11.07 -1.34
CA PRO A 33 -9.87 -10.37 -2.60
C PRO A 33 -11.01 -9.43 -3.06
N CYS A 34 -12.22 -9.61 -2.55
CA CYS A 34 -13.38 -8.77 -2.86
C CYS A 34 -13.45 -7.51 -2.00
N SER A 35 -12.70 -7.42 -0.90
CA SER A 35 -12.65 -6.23 -0.06
C SER A 35 -11.97 -5.05 -0.77
N GLU A 36 -12.44 -3.83 -0.49
CA GLU A 36 -11.78 -2.59 -0.90
C GLU A 36 -10.45 -2.35 -0.17
N SER A 37 -10.22 -3.05 0.95
CA SER A 37 -8.99 -2.97 1.75
C SER A 37 -8.14 -4.25 1.63
N TYR A 38 -8.35 -5.06 0.59
CA TYR A 38 -7.57 -6.28 0.35
C TYR A 38 -6.08 -5.95 0.23
N HIS A 39 -5.24 -6.58 1.05
CA HIS A 39 -3.80 -6.29 1.09
C HIS A 39 -3.00 -6.98 -0.03
N GLY A 40 -3.58 -7.92 -0.76
CA GLY A 40 -2.90 -8.67 -1.81
C GLY A 40 -2.28 -9.98 -1.31
N PRO A 41 -1.76 -10.82 -2.23
CA PRO A 41 -1.22 -12.13 -1.87
C PRO A 41 0.10 -12.06 -1.08
N TYR A 42 0.92 -11.02 -1.28
CA TYR A 42 2.18 -10.77 -0.58
C TYR A 42 2.56 -9.29 -0.70
N ALA A 43 3.50 -8.81 0.12
CA ALA A 43 3.95 -7.42 0.09
C ALA A 43 4.62 -7.09 -1.26
N ASN A 44 4.31 -5.92 -1.80
CA ASN A 44 4.76 -5.41 -3.09
C ASN A 44 4.34 -6.32 -4.28
N SER A 45 3.21 -7.01 -4.17
CA SER A 45 2.66 -7.82 -5.27
C SER A 45 2.17 -6.98 -6.45
N GLU A 46 1.71 -5.76 -6.20
CA GLU A 46 1.23 -4.86 -7.25
C GLU A 46 2.41 -4.20 -7.94
N VAL A 47 2.46 -4.31 -9.28
CA VAL A 47 3.57 -3.76 -10.08
C VAL A 47 3.71 -2.25 -9.89
N GLU A 48 2.60 -1.55 -9.66
CA GLU A 48 2.56 -0.12 -9.36
C GLU A 48 3.29 0.22 -8.05
N VAL A 49 3.10 -0.61 -7.01
CA VAL A 49 3.81 -0.46 -5.71
C VAL A 49 5.27 -0.87 -5.87
N LYS A 50 5.51 -2.03 -6.50
CA LYS A 50 6.85 -2.57 -6.73
C LYS A 50 7.76 -1.59 -7.47
N ASN A 51 7.25 -0.91 -8.49
CA ASN A 51 8.03 0.06 -9.26
C ASN A 51 8.45 1.27 -8.42
N VAL A 52 7.62 1.74 -7.48
CA VAL A 52 7.99 2.83 -6.57
C VAL A 52 9.04 2.35 -5.56
N VAL A 53 8.87 1.14 -5.02
CA VAL A 53 9.87 0.51 -4.15
C VAL A 53 11.22 0.40 -4.86
N ASP A 54 11.23 -0.08 -6.11
CA ASP A 54 12.44 -0.23 -6.92
C ASP A 54 13.09 1.12 -7.25
N LEU A 55 12.30 2.16 -7.53
CA LEU A 55 12.81 3.51 -7.74
C LEU A 55 13.48 4.06 -6.47
N VAL A 56 12.82 3.96 -5.32
CA VAL A 56 13.33 4.54 -4.06
C VAL A 56 14.59 3.82 -3.61
N THR A 57 14.57 2.49 -3.62
CA THR A 57 15.71 1.64 -3.23
C THR A 57 16.86 1.72 -4.23
N GLY A 58 16.56 1.72 -5.53
CA GLY A 58 17.56 1.82 -6.60
C GLY A 58 18.25 3.19 -6.65
N HIS A 59 17.52 4.28 -6.36
CA HIS A 59 18.12 5.60 -6.24
C HIS A 59 18.95 5.76 -4.95
N GLY A 60 18.48 5.19 -3.84
CA GLY A 60 19.22 5.14 -2.56
C GLY A 60 19.39 6.49 -1.83
N ASN A 61 18.99 7.61 -2.43
CA ASN A 61 19.17 8.95 -1.83
C ASN A 61 17.87 9.79 -1.78
N PHE A 62 16.72 9.14 -1.53
CA PHE A 62 15.49 9.86 -1.21
C PHE A 62 15.56 10.48 0.19
N LYS A 63 15.25 11.77 0.31
CA LYS A 63 15.24 12.50 1.59
C LYS A 63 13.84 12.78 2.14
N SER A 64 12.82 12.72 1.28
CA SER A 64 11.42 12.90 1.66
C SER A 64 10.53 12.06 0.75
N PHE A 65 9.37 11.65 1.28
CA PHE A 65 8.33 10.93 0.56
C PHE A 65 6.97 11.46 0.99
N ILE A 66 6.16 11.92 0.04
CA ILE A 66 4.82 12.47 0.31
C ILE A 66 3.81 11.71 -0.55
N SER A 67 2.88 11.00 0.09
CA SER A 67 1.75 10.35 -0.57
C SER A 67 0.48 11.18 -0.38
N ILE A 68 -0.16 11.58 -1.48
CA ILE A 68 -1.33 12.46 -1.46
C ILE A 68 -2.61 11.62 -1.60
N HIS A 69 -3.56 11.84 -0.69
CA HIS A 69 -4.87 11.16 -0.69
C HIS A 69 -6.00 12.17 -0.47
N ALA A 70 -7.23 11.74 -0.78
CA ALA A 70 -8.46 12.47 -0.48
C ALA A 70 -9.54 11.50 0.04
N TYR A 71 -10.50 11.94 0.85
CA TYR A 71 -10.69 13.27 1.45
C TYR A 71 -10.18 13.31 2.91
N SER A 72 -10.54 14.36 3.66
CA SER A 72 -10.47 14.51 5.15
C SER A 72 -9.63 15.69 5.65
N GLN A 73 -8.85 16.37 4.79
CA GLN A 73 -8.01 17.53 5.18
C GLN A 73 -7.02 17.21 6.32
N LEU A 74 -6.30 16.10 6.21
CA LEU A 74 -5.36 15.63 7.21
C LEU A 74 -3.92 15.71 6.70
N LEU A 75 -3.00 16.06 7.60
CA LEU A 75 -1.56 15.85 7.45
C LEU A 75 -1.15 14.80 8.48
N MET A 76 -0.62 13.68 8.00
CA MET A 76 -0.25 12.53 8.83
C MET A 76 1.19 12.12 8.54
N TYR A 77 1.83 11.54 9.54
CA TYR A 77 3.15 10.93 9.48
C TYR A 77 3.09 9.53 10.10
N PRO A 78 4.14 8.69 9.97
CA PRO A 78 4.15 7.35 10.55
C PRO A 78 3.88 7.35 12.08
N TYR A 79 3.50 6.23 12.68
CA TYR A 79 3.15 4.96 12.04
C TYR A 79 1.63 4.82 11.83
N GLY A 80 1.25 4.09 10.78
CA GLY A 80 -0.14 3.67 10.57
C GLY A 80 -0.43 2.23 11.01
N TYR A 81 0.59 1.37 11.12
CA TYR A 81 0.44 -0.07 11.40
C TYR A 81 0.64 -0.43 12.89
N GLN A 82 1.15 0.49 13.70
CA GLN A 82 1.39 0.31 15.13
C GLN A 82 1.19 1.63 15.87
N CYS A 83 0.93 1.55 17.18
CA CYS A 83 0.62 2.72 18.03
C CYS A 83 1.81 3.17 18.90
N THR A 84 3.03 2.99 18.40
CA THR A 84 4.26 3.50 19.05
C THR A 84 4.68 4.80 18.38
N ASP A 85 5.37 5.66 19.11
CA ASP A 85 5.91 6.90 18.56
C ASP A 85 7.02 6.65 17.52
N VAL A 86 7.15 7.57 16.57
CA VAL A 86 8.30 7.60 15.65
C VAL A 86 9.51 8.10 16.45
N PRO A 87 10.70 7.47 16.30
CA PRO A 87 11.92 7.98 16.93
C PRO A 87 12.22 9.42 16.51
N ASP A 88 12.81 10.19 17.43
CA ASP A 88 13.30 11.56 17.19
C ASP A 88 14.43 11.62 16.15
#